data_AF-A0A0G0WET1-F1
#
_entry.id   AF-A0A0G0WET1-F1
#
_cell.length_a   1.000
_cell.length_b   1.000
_cell.length_c   1.000
_cell.angle_alpha   90.00
_cell.angle_beta   90.00
_cell.angle_gamma   90.00
#
_symmetry.space_group_name_H-M   'P 1'
#
loop_
_entity.id
_entity.type
_entity.pdbx_description
1 polymer ?
#
loop_
_entity_poly.entity_id
_entity_poly.type
_entity_poly.pdbx_seq_one_letter_code
_entity_poly.pdbx_strand_id
1 'polypeptide(L)' 'MIDGYGGSKDKLNDKELVVKCLAELPQKLGMRTLSMPEVFLAEDNNIKDPGGWTGFVIITESHISIHTFPLRGFVSV' A
#
# COMPACT_ATOMS: atom_id res chain seq x y z
N MET A 1 5.93 -10.41 -0.67
CA MET A 1 6.38 -9.52 0.40
C MET A 1 7.71 -8.92 -0.02
N ILE A 2 7.67 -7.63 -0.35
CA ILE A 2 8.79 -6.76 -0.67
C ILE A 2 8.75 -5.61 0.32
N ASP A 3 9.89 -5.37 0.98
CA ASP A 3 10.03 -4.28 1.94
C ASP A 3 10.86 -3.14 1.35
N GLY A 4 10.33 -1.93 1.43
CA GLY A 4 10.99 -0.69 1.01
C GLY A 4 11.39 0.16 2.20
N TYR A 5 12.62 0.69 2.19
CA TYR A 5 13.20 1.49 3.27
C TYR A 5 13.70 2.84 2.73
N GLY A 6 13.71 3.87 3.58
CA GLY A 6 14.19 5.22 3.22
C GLY A 6 13.28 5.96 2.24
N GLY A 7 12.01 5.59 2.17
CA GLY A 7 11.03 6.22 1.30
C GLY A 7 10.71 7.67 1.71
N SER A 8 10.31 8.48 0.73
CA SER A 8 9.82 9.85 0.98
C SER A 8 8.56 9.81 1.84
N LYS A 9 8.56 10.53 2.97
CA LYS A 9 7.41 10.66 3.87
C LYS A 9 6.16 11.13 3.14
N ASP A 10 6.28 12.14 2.28
CA ASP A 10 5.13 12.71 1.56
C ASP A 10 4.51 11.69 0.61
N LYS A 11 5.34 10.95 -0.14
CA LYS A 11 4.85 9.89 -1.03
C LYS A 11 4.24 8.72 -0.26
N LEU A 12 4.84 8.33 0.86
CA LEU A 12 4.30 7.26 1.70
C LEU A 12 2.95 7.67 2.33
N ASN A 13 2.70 8.97 2.51
CA ASN A 13 1.44 9.49 3.06
C ASN A 13 0.43 9.92 1.98
N ASP A 14 0.66 9.58 0.71
CA ASP A 14 -0.19 9.94 -0.43
C ASP A 14 -1.18 8.79 -0.75
N LYS A 15 -2.46 8.99 -0.45
CA LYS A 15 -3.51 7.99 -0.67
C LYS A 15 -3.66 7.66 -2.15
N GLU A 16 -3.69 8.69 -2.99
CA GLU A 16 -3.89 8.58 -4.43
C GLU A 16 -2.74 7.79 -5.07
N LEU A 17 -1.52 7.98 -4.58
CA LEU A 17 -0.36 7.18 -4.99
C LEU A 17 -0.53 5.70 -4.64
N VAL A 18 -1.01 5.38 -3.42
CA VAL A 18 -1.26 3.99 -3.00
C VAL A 18 -2.35 3.35 -3.87
N VAL A 19 -3.47 4.05 -4.11
CA VAL A 19 -4.54 3.58 -5.02
C VAL A 19 -4.00 3.33 -6.42
N LYS A 20 -3.21 4.27 -6.96
CA LYS A 20 -2.61 4.15 -8.28
C LYS A 20 -1.67 2.95 -8.37
N CYS A 21 -0.82 2.75 -7.36
CA CYS A 21 0.08 1.59 -7.30
C CYS A 21 -0.71 0.27 -7.31
N LEU A 22 -1.76 0.15 -6.51
CA LEU A 22 -2.60 -1.05 -6.46
C LEU A 22 -3.40 -1.27 -7.76
N ALA A 23 -3.73 -0.21 -8.50
CA ALA A 23 -4.39 -0.32 -9.80
C ALA A 23 -3.42 -0.74 -10.92
N GLU A 24 -2.21 -0.17 -10.94
CA GLU A 24 -1.24 -0.35 -12.04
C GLU A 24 -0.34 -1.57 -11.87
N LEU A 25 0.01 -1.94 -10.64
CA LEU A 25 0.95 -3.04 -10.37
C LEU A 25 0.44 -4.39 -10.91
N PRO A 26 -0.83 -4.80 -10.69
CA PRO A 26 -1.35 -6.02 -11.30
C PRO A 26 -1.25 -6.00 -12.83
N GLN A 27 -1.55 -4.86 -13.46
CA GLN A 27 -1.50 -4.72 -14.93
C GLN A 27 -0.07 -4.89 -15.46
N LYS A 28 0.91 -4.27 -14.78
CA LYS A 28 2.34 -4.40 -15.13
C LYS A 28 2.85 -5.83 -14.98
N LEU A 29 2.26 -6.61 -14.07
CA LEU A 29 2.59 -8.01 -13.83
C LEU A 29 1.77 -8.98 -14.70
N GLY A 30 0.86 -8.49 -15.55
CA GLY A 30 -0.02 -9.34 -16.35
C GLY A 30 -1.09 -10.08 -15.54
N MET A 31 -1.41 -9.60 -14.34
CA MET A 31 -2.39 -10.20 -13.44
C MET A 31 -3.78 -9.62 -13.67
N ARG A 32 -4.80 -10.48 -13.58
CA ARG A 32 -6.21 -10.09 -13.64
C ARG A 32 -6.73 -9.71 -12.25
N THR A 33 -7.29 -8.51 -12.14
CA THR A 33 -7.98 -8.06 -10.93
C THR A 33 -9.42 -8.56 -10.87
N LEU A 34 -9.92 -8.82 -9.67
CA LEU A 34 -11.31 -9.15 -9.35
C LEU A 34 -12.03 -8.01 -8.62
N SER A 35 -11.28 -7.09 -8.02
CA SER A 35 -11.82 -5.92 -7.32
C SER A 35 -11.15 -4.64 -7.80
N MET A 36 -11.76 -3.51 -7.46
CA MET A 36 -11.05 -2.23 -7.41
C MET A 36 -10.11 -2.20 -6.19
N PRO A 37 -9.05 -1.38 -6.19
CA PRO A 37 -8.26 -1.14 -4.98
C PRO A 37 -9.12 -0.55 -3.86
N GLU A 38 -9.00 -1.11 -2.66
CA GLU A 38 -9.54 -0.52 -1.43
C GLU A 38 -8.39 0.00 -0.57
N VAL A 39 -8.51 1.23 -0.08
CA VAL A 39 -7.45 1.91 0.70
C VAL A 39 -8.08 2.63 1.89
N PHE A 40 -7.53 2.36 3.07
CA PHE A 40 -7.97 2.87 4.36
C PHE A 40 -6.82 3.57 5.07
N LEU A 41 -7.15 4.62 5.81
CA LEU A 41 -6.20 5.23 6.73
C LEU A 41 -6.11 4.32 7.96
N ALA A 42 -4.92 3.83 8.27
CA ALA A 42 -4.58 3.22 9.53
C ALA A 42 -4.09 4.33 10.47
N GLU A 43 -4.87 4.63 11.49
CA GLU A 43 -4.50 5.64 12.49
C GLU A 43 -3.31 5.18 13.35
N ASP A 44 -2.56 6.15 13.86
CA ASP A 44 -1.48 5.90 14.82
C ASP A 44 -2.04 5.20 16.06
N ASN A 45 -1.42 4.09 16.46
CA ASN A 45 -1.84 3.34 17.65
C ASN A 45 -1.17 3.80 18.95
N ASN A 46 -0.34 4.85 18.90
CA ASN A 46 0.42 5.44 20.00
C ASN A 46 1.34 4.45 20.75
N ILE A 47 1.66 3.31 20.15
CA ILE A 47 2.52 2.27 20.75
C ILE A 47 3.77 2.08 19.90
N LYS A 48 3.55 1.52 18.70
CA LYS A 48 4.63 1.14 17.80
C LYS A 48 4.34 1.63 16.40
N ASP A 49 3.09 1.58 15.95
CA ASP A 49 2.72 1.89 14.58
C ASP A 49 2.33 3.36 14.43
N PRO A 50 3.13 4.18 13.73
CA PRO A 50 2.81 5.60 13.50
C PRO A 50 1.66 5.82 12.51
N GLY A 51 1.00 4.75 12.05
CA GLY A 51 -0.07 4.81 11.07
C GLY A 51 0.44 5.06 9.65
N GLY A 52 -0.52 5.25 8.75
CA GLY A 52 -0.32 5.43 7.31
C GLY A 52 -1.48 4.84 6.51
N TRP A 53 -1.24 4.52 5.26
CA TRP A 53 -2.22 3.87 4.39
C TRP A 53 -2.06 2.35 4.38
N THR A 54 -3.18 1.66 4.52
CA THR A 54 -3.33 0.24 4.26
C THR A 54 -4.26 0.05 3.07
N GLY A 55 -3.89 -0.79 2.12
CA GLY A 55 -4.74 -1.06 0.98
C GLY A 55 -4.46 -2.39 0.32
N PHE A 56 -5.43 -2.85 -0.45
CA PHE A 56 -5.33 -4.10 -1.19
C PHE A 56 -6.14 -4.09 -2.47
N VAL A 57 -5.80 -4.99 -3.38
CA VAL A 57 -6.60 -5.34 -4.56
C VAL A 57 -6.68 -6.86 -4.65
N ILE A 58 -7.86 -7.39 -4.93
CA ILE A 58 -8.05 -8.82 -5.15
C ILE A 58 -7.68 -9.14 -6.60
N ILE A 59 -6.85 -10.16 -6.78
CA ILE A 59 -6.51 -10.74 -8.08
C ILE A 59 -7.07 -12.17 -8.15
N THR A 60 -7.09 -12.78 -9.33
CA THR A 60 -7.75 -14.08 -9.54
C THR A 60 -7.32 -15.18 -8.57
N GLU A 61 -6.07 -15.18 -8.10
CA GLU A 61 -5.52 -16.26 -7.26
C GLU A 61 -5.15 -15.81 -5.83
N SER A 62 -5.21 -14.52 -5.52
CA SER A 62 -4.70 -13.96 -4.25
C SER A 62 -5.12 -12.49 -4.09
N HIS A 63 -4.23 -11.66 -3.54
CA HIS A 63 -4.33 -10.23 -3.39
C HIS A 63 -2.92 -9.61 -3.49
N ILE A 64 -2.86 -8.32 -3.77
CA ILE A 64 -1.68 -7.49 -3.52
C ILE A 64 -2.08 -6.50 -2.43
N SER A 65 -1.27 -6.38 -1.38
CA SER A 65 -1.44 -5.42 -0.30
C SER A 65 -0.35 -4.37 -0.31
N ILE A 66 -0.62 -3.16 0.17
CA ILE A 66 0.38 -2.14 0.47
C ILE A 66 0.10 -1.60 1.87
N HIS A 67 1.13 -1.59 2.71
CA HIS A 67 1.13 -0.94 4.02
C HIS A 67 2.25 0.08 4.08
N THR A 68 1.89 1.36 4.19
CA THR A 68 2.86 2.45 4.31
C THR A 68 3.01 2.89 5.76
N PHE A 69 4.22 3.29 6.14
CA PHE A 69 4.55 3.83 7.44
C PHE A 69 5.37 5.11 7.25
N PRO A 70 4.72 6.26 6.99
CA PRO A 70 5.39 7.47 6.52
C PRO A 70 6.45 8.00 7.49
N LEU A 71 6.15 7.99 8.80
CA LEU A 71 7.11 8.43 9.83
C LEU A 71 8.31 7.51 9.99
N ARG A 72 8.25 6.29 9.44
CA ARG A 72 9.36 5.33 9.41
C ARG A 72 10.10 5.34 8.07
N GLY A 73 9.62 6.05 7.07
CA GLY A 73 10.14 5.94 5.71
C GLY A 73 10.05 4.51 5.16
N PHE A 74 9.03 3.75 5.56
CA PHE A 74 8.92 2.31 5.32
C PHE A 74 7.62 1.96 4.58
N VAL A 75 7.67 0.93 3.74
CA VAL A 75 6.51 0.32 3.07
C VAL A 75 6.70 -1.19 2.97
N SER A 76 5.62 -1.95 3.13
CA SER A 76 5.60 -3.39 2.85
C SER A 76 4.52 -3.69 1.81
N VAL A 77 4.88 -4.51 0.80
CA VAL A 77 4.04 -4.87 -0.34
C VAL A 77 3.96 -6.39 -0.52
#